data_AF-A0A960N2M6-F1
#
_entry.id   AF-A0A960N2M6-F1
#
_cell.length_a   1.000
_cell.length_b   1.000
_cell.length_c   1.000
_cell.angle_alpha   90.00
_cell.angle_beta   90.00
_cell.angle_gamma   90.00
#
_symmetry.space_group_name_H-M   'P 1'
#
loop_
_entity.id
_entity.type
_entity.pdbx_description
1 polymer ?
#
loop_
_entity_poly.entity_id
_entity_poly.type
_entity_poly.pdbx_seq_one_letter_code
_entity_poly.pdbx_strand_id
1 'polypeptide(L)'
;LRVKDDWFADVSRNRVERAYFDYAALIVPESVPCILGGGEDWFAMEDLGGEHANWKTELLAGHLDPRPARLAGEVLGKIHGHSWGDPVARERFDTLENFHALRIESYLLTTARRVPEVSEILLEEADRLAATKQALVHGDFSPKNLLTGPGRLVVLDAECGWFGDPAFDTAFLLTHLHLKALIHPGAMELVPVFWDAYTAACGHDIEASTVRLLLCLLLARVHGKSPAEYLDAAQQDFVTRFVLARLPKPPTLGELGAAWRAALCP
;
A
#
# COMPACT_ATOMS: atom_id res chain seq x y z
N LEU A 1 1.17 -8.72 -16.34
CA LEU A 1 0.09 -7.88 -15.77
C LEU A 1 -0.54 -7.00 -16.85
N ARG A 2 -1.80 -6.53 -16.71
CA ARG A 2 -2.46 -5.63 -17.68
C ARG A 2 -1.96 -4.18 -17.51
N VAL A 3 -0.81 -3.86 -18.09
CA VAL A 3 -0.22 -2.51 -18.13
C VAL A 3 0.38 -2.23 -19.50
N LYS A 4 0.67 -0.95 -19.79
CA LYS A 4 1.24 -0.51 -21.07
C LYS A 4 2.70 -0.93 -21.27
N ASP A 5 3.46 -1.06 -20.18
CA ASP A 5 4.87 -1.49 -20.19
C ASP A 5 4.96 -2.99 -19.90
N ASP A 6 5.97 -3.68 -20.45
CA ASP A 6 6.22 -5.09 -20.15
C ASP A 6 6.42 -5.29 -18.64
N TRP A 7 5.52 -6.09 -18.06
CA TRP A 7 5.48 -6.38 -16.63
C TRP A 7 5.17 -7.86 -16.41
N PHE A 8 6.25 -8.63 -16.32
CA PHE A 8 6.24 -10.07 -16.09
C PHE A 8 6.06 -10.38 -14.61
N ALA A 9 5.30 -11.44 -14.32
CA ALA A 9 4.99 -11.90 -12.98
C ALA A 9 5.18 -13.42 -12.94
N ASP A 10 5.87 -13.92 -11.93
CA ASP A 10 6.08 -15.36 -11.73
C ASP A 10 4.77 -16.04 -11.28
N VAL A 11 4.55 -17.28 -11.71
CA VAL A 11 3.40 -18.12 -11.33
C VAL A 11 3.45 -18.53 -9.84
N SER A 12 4.61 -18.41 -9.18
CA SER A 12 4.77 -18.64 -7.74
C SER A 12 3.92 -17.71 -6.85
N ARG A 13 3.39 -16.62 -7.41
CA ARG A 13 2.55 -15.60 -6.75
C ARG A 13 1.31 -16.17 -6.06
N ASN A 14 0.66 -17.17 -6.66
CA ASN A 14 -0.48 -17.85 -6.05
C ASN A 14 -0.09 -18.56 -4.73
N ARG A 15 1.14 -19.08 -4.62
CA ARG A 15 1.63 -19.70 -3.39
C ARG A 15 1.94 -18.67 -2.31
N VAL A 16 2.49 -17.51 -2.70
CA VAL A 16 2.74 -16.39 -1.79
C VAL A 16 1.44 -15.87 -1.19
N GLU A 17 0.42 -15.66 -2.02
CA GLU A 17 -0.89 -15.17 -1.56
C GLU A 17 -1.56 -16.16 -0.60
N ARG A 18 -1.63 -17.45 -0.96
CA ARG A 18 -2.14 -18.48 -0.05
C ARG A 18 -1.36 -18.51 1.26
N ALA A 19 -0.03 -18.45 1.18
CA ALA A 19 0.82 -18.44 2.36
C ALA A 19 0.56 -17.24 3.25
N TYR A 20 0.35 -16.06 2.66
CA TYR A 20 -0.02 -14.84 3.36
C TYR A 20 -1.33 -15.02 4.11
N PHE A 21 -2.38 -15.53 3.45
CA PHE A 21 -3.67 -15.78 4.10
C PHE A 21 -3.56 -16.79 5.24
N ASP A 22 -2.83 -17.89 5.06
CA ASP A 22 -2.61 -18.87 6.12
C ASP A 22 -1.91 -18.24 7.35
N TYR A 23 -0.93 -17.37 7.13
CA TYR A 23 -0.20 -16.69 8.22
C TYR A 23 -1.08 -15.63 8.89
N ALA A 24 -1.72 -14.76 8.10
CA ALA A 24 -2.56 -13.68 8.59
C ALA A 24 -3.81 -14.20 9.32
N ALA A 25 -4.34 -15.36 8.95
CA ALA A 25 -5.48 -15.99 9.64
C ALA A 25 -5.18 -16.36 11.10
N LEU A 26 -3.91 -16.49 11.49
CA LEU A 26 -3.52 -16.71 12.90
C LEU A 26 -3.66 -15.44 13.75
N ILE A 27 -3.75 -14.28 13.11
CA ILE A 27 -3.65 -12.95 13.75
C ILE A 27 -4.97 -12.19 13.61
N VAL A 28 -5.55 -12.22 12.41
CA VAL A 28 -6.76 -11.52 11.98
C VAL A 28 -7.64 -12.46 11.16
N PRO A 29 -8.10 -13.60 11.72
CA PRO A 29 -8.92 -14.59 11.00
C PRO A 29 -10.18 -13.97 10.39
N GLU A 30 -10.72 -12.93 11.02
CA GLU A 30 -11.87 -12.17 10.54
C GLU A 30 -11.54 -11.24 9.37
N SER A 31 -10.28 -11.00 9.01
CA SER A 31 -9.91 -10.00 8.00
C SER A 31 -9.22 -10.58 6.76
N VAL A 32 -9.16 -11.91 6.63
CA VAL A 32 -8.69 -12.60 5.44
C VAL A 32 -9.70 -13.67 5.01
N PRO A 33 -9.75 -14.07 3.73
CA PRO A 33 -10.64 -15.13 3.28
C PRO A 33 -10.30 -16.47 3.93
N CYS A 34 -11.32 -17.29 4.21
CA CYS A 34 -11.09 -18.68 4.57
C CYS A 34 -10.60 -19.47 3.35
N ILE A 35 -9.49 -20.20 3.48
CA ILE A 35 -8.99 -21.10 2.43
C ILE A 35 -9.77 -22.41 2.48
N LEU A 36 -10.50 -22.73 1.40
CA LEU A 36 -11.37 -23.90 1.30
C LEU A 36 -10.64 -25.15 0.78
N GLY A 37 -9.55 -24.96 0.05
CA GLY A 37 -8.73 -26.02 -0.51
C GLY A 37 -7.75 -25.50 -1.56
N GLY A 38 -6.86 -26.34 -2.06
CA GLY A 38 -5.94 -25.95 -3.12
C GLY A 38 -5.04 -27.08 -3.60
N GLY A 39 -4.36 -26.83 -4.72
CA GLY A 39 -3.31 -27.66 -5.30
C GLY A 39 -1.96 -26.92 -5.36
N GLU A 40 -1.08 -27.34 -6.26
CA GLU A 40 0.27 -26.79 -6.40
C GLU A 40 0.29 -25.33 -6.88
N ASP A 41 -0.60 -24.98 -7.81
CA ASP A 41 -0.65 -23.65 -8.45
C ASP A 41 -2.02 -22.95 -8.32
N TRP A 42 -2.93 -23.48 -7.49
CA TRP A 42 -4.25 -22.90 -7.29
C TRP A 42 -4.74 -23.09 -5.85
N PHE A 43 -5.62 -22.21 -5.40
CA PHE A 43 -6.39 -22.38 -4.18
C PHE A 43 -7.80 -21.83 -4.38
N ALA A 44 -8.75 -22.36 -3.62
CA ALA A 44 -10.10 -21.86 -3.50
C ALA A 44 -10.24 -21.19 -2.13
N MET A 45 -10.93 -20.05 -2.11
CA MET A 45 -11.20 -19.29 -0.90
C MET A 45 -12.69 -18.94 -0.79
N GLU A 46 -13.06 -18.49 0.40
CA GLU A 46 -14.39 -17.97 0.74
C GLU A 46 -14.95 -17.05 -0.37
N ASP A 47 -16.17 -17.35 -0.82
CA ASP A 47 -16.95 -16.41 -1.62
C ASP A 47 -17.57 -15.38 -0.68
N LEU A 48 -17.06 -14.15 -0.74
CA LEU A 48 -17.50 -13.04 0.10
C LEU A 48 -18.89 -12.50 -0.31
N GLY A 49 -19.42 -12.92 -1.47
CA GLY A 49 -20.76 -12.54 -1.93
C GLY A 49 -20.93 -11.04 -2.21
N GLY A 50 -22.16 -10.63 -2.51
CA GLY A 50 -22.48 -9.27 -2.96
C GLY A 50 -22.58 -8.20 -1.87
N GLU A 51 -22.51 -8.58 -0.59
CA GLU A 51 -22.61 -7.64 0.54
C GLU A 51 -21.29 -6.90 0.82
N HIS A 52 -20.20 -7.34 0.20
CA HIS A 52 -18.88 -6.74 0.35
C HIS A 52 -18.59 -5.75 -0.79
N ALA A 53 -18.48 -4.47 -0.44
CA ALA A 53 -18.16 -3.41 -1.39
C ALA A 53 -16.66 -3.19 -1.50
N ASN A 54 -16.17 -2.95 -2.72
CA ASN A 54 -14.77 -2.62 -2.97
C ASN A 54 -14.46 -1.18 -2.50
N TRP A 55 -13.51 -1.01 -1.57
CA TRP A 55 -13.29 0.30 -0.96
C TRP A 55 -12.79 1.36 -1.95
N LYS A 56 -12.02 0.99 -2.98
CA LYS A 56 -11.67 1.93 -4.07
C LYS A 56 -12.92 2.46 -4.76
N THR A 57 -13.91 1.61 -5.05
CA THR A 57 -15.17 2.01 -5.68
C THR A 57 -15.95 2.99 -4.78
N GLU A 58 -16.09 2.66 -3.50
CA GLU A 58 -16.76 3.53 -2.52
C GLU A 58 -16.10 4.91 -2.41
N LEU A 59 -14.76 4.95 -2.31
CA LEU A 59 -14.01 6.22 -2.25
C LEU A 59 -14.20 7.06 -3.52
N LEU A 60 -14.19 6.45 -4.70
CA LEU A 60 -14.40 7.16 -5.97
C LEU A 60 -15.84 7.67 -6.12
N ALA A 61 -16.82 6.97 -5.53
CA ALA A 61 -18.21 7.41 -5.44
C ALA A 61 -18.43 8.53 -4.42
N GLY A 62 -17.43 8.90 -3.63
CA GLY A 62 -17.52 9.93 -2.60
C GLY A 62 -18.07 9.40 -1.26
N HIS A 63 -18.15 8.09 -1.07
CA HIS A 63 -18.50 7.47 0.21
C HIS A 63 -17.26 7.43 1.12
N LEU A 64 -17.11 8.46 1.95
CA LEU A 64 -15.94 8.70 2.79
C LEU A 64 -16.16 8.26 4.25
N ASP A 65 -16.63 7.03 4.44
CA ASP A 65 -16.79 6.47 5.77
C ASP A 65 -15.42 6.27 6.45
N PRO A 66 -15.22 6.73 7.70
CA PRO A 66 -13.98 6.49 8.43
C PRO A 66 -13.80 5.03 8.90
N ARG A 67 -14.86 4.21 8.94
CA ARG A 67 -14.80 2.83 9.45
C ARG A 67 -13.81 1.95 8.66
N PRO A 68 -13.84 1.88 7.31
CA PRO A 68 -12.84 1.14 6.54
C PRO A 68 -11.41 1.58 6.79
N ALA A 69 -11.15 2.90 6.91
CA ALA A 69 -9.80 3.41 7.16
C ALA A 69 -9.26 2.95 8.52
N ARG A 70 -10.09 3.01 9.56
CA ARG A 70 -9.73 2.51 10.89
C ARG A 70 -9.46 1.01 10.88
N LEU A 71 -10.38 0.21 10.31
CA LEU A 71 -10.23 -1.24 10.22
C LEU A 71 -8.98 -1.64 9.42
N ALA A 72 -8.70 -0.97 8.30
CA ALA A 72 -7.50 -1.20 7.52
C ALA A 72 -6.22 -0.92 8.34
N GLY A 73 -6.22 0.13 9.15
CA GLY A 73 -5.13 0.45 10.06
C GLY A 73 -4.95 -0.61 11.15
N GLU A 74 -6.02 -0.99 11.83
CA GLU A 74 -6.01 -2.03 12.88
C GLU A 74 -5.51 -3.37 12.33
N VAL A 75 -6.02 -3.81 11.18
CA VAL A 75 -5.65 -5.08 10.55
C VAL A 75 -4.19 -5.09 10.14
N LEU A 76 -3.75 -4.07 9.40
CA LEU A 76 -2.35 -4.00 8.94
C LEU A 76 -1.40 -3.88 10.13
N GLY A 77 -1.75 -3.07 11.13
CA GLY A 77 -0.95 -2.89 12.34
C GLY A 77 -0.78 -4.19 13.12
N LYS A 78 -1.86 -4.98 13.29
CA LYS A 78 -1.77 -6.31 13.92
C LYS A 78 -0.85 -7.27 13.15
N ILE A 79 -0.95 -7.31 11.82
CA ILE A 79 -0.10 -8.18 10.99
C ILE A 79 1.37 -7.77 11.11
N HIS A 80 1.67 -6.47 10.95
CA HIS A 80 3.03 -5.95 11.06
C HIS A 80 3.61 -6.13 12.46
N GLY A 81 2.85 -5.80 13.51
CA GLY A 81 3.29 -5.93 14.90
C GLY A 81 3.54 -7.39 15.30
N HIS A 82 2.69 -8.33 14.88
CA HIS A 82 2.89 -9.75 15.17
C HIS A 82 4.08 -10.35 14.41
N SER A 83 4.24 -9.99 13.14
CA SER A 83 5.33 -10.50 12.29
C SER A 83 6.65 -9.78 12.51
N TRP A 84 6.70 -8.78 13.39
CA TRP A 84 7.89 -7.98 13.61
C TRP A 84 9.05 -8.83 14.13
N GLY A 85 10.06 -9.01 13.29
CA GLY A 85 11.23 -9.84 13.59
C GLY A 85 10.97 -11.34 13.55
N ASP A 86 9.76 -11.80 13.20
CA ASP A 86 9.38 -13.21 13.25
C ASP A 86 10.21 -14.06 12.25
N PRO A 87 10.99 -15.04 12.75
CA PRO A 87 11.78 -15.91 11.89
C PRO A 87 10.92 -16.78 10.96
N VAL A 88 9.71 -17.18 11.36
CA VAL A 88 8.81 -18.01 10.53
C VAL A 88 8.31 -17.21 9.34
N ALA A 89 7.84 -15.98 9.57
CA ALA A 89 7.50 -15.06 8.49
C ALA A 89 8.71 -14.77 7.59
N ARG A 90 9.89 -14.54 8.19
CA ARG A 90 11.11 -14.26 7.42
C ARG A 90 11.47 -15.39 6.47
N GLU A 91 11.44 -16.64 6.93
CA GLU A 91 11.74 -17.80 6.09
C GLU A 91 10.66 -18.03 5.03
N ARG A 92 9.38 -17.93 5.42
CA ARG A 92 8.26 -18.22 4.51
C ARG A 92 8.08 -17.17 3.41
N PHE A 93 8.48 -15.93 3.67
CA PHE A 93 8.29 -14.79 2.78
C PHE A 93 9.61 -14.16 2.34
N ASP A 94 10.67 -14.95 2.17
CA ASP A 94 11.90 -14.52 1.50
C ASP A 94 11.71 -14.40 -0.02
N THR A 95 10.83 -13.49 -0.42
CA THR A 95 10.32 -13.29 -1.78
C THR A 95 10.76 -11.94 -2.34
N LEU A 96 11.96 -11.48 -1.94
CA LEU A 96 12.55 -10.20 -2.33
C LEU A 96 12.53 -9.97 -3.84
N GLU A 97 12.91 -10.97 -4.62
CA GLU A 97 12.97 -10.86 -6.08
C GLU A 97 11.60 -10.54 -6.69
N ASN A 98 10.53 -11.19 -6.20
CA ASN A 98 9.16 -10.96 -6.65
C ASN A 98 8.71 -9.53 -6.29
N PHE A 99 8.89 -9.11 -5.04
CA PHE A 99 8.56 -7.75 -4.65
C PHE A 99 9.40 -6.71 -5.39
N HIS A 100 10.69 -6.97 -5.64
CA HIS A 100 11.56 -6.06 -6.37
C HIS A 100 11.04 -5.84 -7.80
N ALA A 101 10.76 -6.92 -8.54
CA ALA A 101 10.23 -6.83 -9.90
C ALA A 101 8.87 -6.11 -9.96
N LEU A 102 7.99 -6.38 -8.99
CA LEU A 102 6.62 -5.88 -9.00
C LEU A 102 6.47 -4.49 -8.38
N ARG A 103 7.33 -4.10 -7.44
CA ARG A 103 7.18 -2.86 -6.67
C ARG A 103 8.37 -1.94 -6.84
N ILE A 104 9.57 -2.38 -6.46
CA ILE A 104 10.77 -1.52 -6.51
C ILE A 104 11.06 -1.05 -7.94
N GLU A 105 11.13 -1.99 -8.89
CA GLU A 105 11.40 -1.67 -10.29
C GLU A 105 10.31 -0.78 -10.89
N SER A 106 9.05 -1.13 -10.63
CA SER A 106 7.89 -0.50 -11.26
C SER A 106 7.58 0.89 -10.71
N TYR A 107 7.76 1.10 -9.40
CA TYR A 107 7.44 2.35 -8.73
C TYR A 107 8.65 3.24 -8.46
N LEU A 108 9.81 2.70 -8.06
CA LEU A 108 10.96 3.52 -7.68
C LEU A 108 11.94 3.67 -8.84
N LEU A 109 12.48 2.56 -9.36
CA LEU A 109 13.54 2.60 -10.38
C LEU A 109 13.06 3.18 -11.71
N THR A 110 11.83 2.84 -12.13
CA THR A 110 11.23 3.46 -13.31
C THR A 110 11.00 4.96 -13.14
N THR A 111 10.55 5.39 -11.96
CA THR A 111 10.32 6.81 -11.67
C THR A 111 11.64 7.58 -11.62
N ALA A 112 12.70 6.99 -11.05
CA ALA A 112 14.03 7.59 -11.01
C ALA A 112 14.58 7.86 -12.43
N ARG A 113 14.32 6.95 -13.37
CA ARG A 113 14.67 7.13 -14.79
C ARG A 113 13.86 8.23 -15.49
N ARG A 114 12.65 8.52 -15.01
CA ARG A 114 11.71 9.47 -15.65
C ARG A 114 11.68 10.85 -14.99
N VAL A 115 12.16 10.98 -13.75
CA VAL A 115 12.21 12.24 -12.99
C VAL A 115 13.64 12.46 -12.46
N PRO A 116 14.57 12.96 -13.30
CA PRO A 116 15.99 13.07 -12.95
C PRO A 116 16.27 13.92 -11.71
N GLU A 117 15.43 14.92 -11.42
CA GLU A 117 15.59 15.89 -10.34
C GLU A 117 15.64 15.24 -8.94
N VAL A 118 15.01 14.07 -8.78
CA VAL A 118 14.95 13.34 -7.50
C VAL A 118 15.39 11.88 -7.66
N SER A 119 16.09 11.56 -8.75
CA SER A 119 16.52 10.20 -9.08
C SER A 119 17.36 9.57 -7.97
N GLU A 120 18.34 10.30 -7.43
CA GLU A 120 19.19 9.81 -6.33
C GLU A 120 18.37 9.42 -5.10
N ILE A 121 17.42 10.27 -4.68
CA ILE A 121 16.53 9.99 -3.54
C ILE A 121 15.69 8.73 -3.78
N LEU A 122 15.20 8.52 -5.01
CA LEU A 122 14.41 7.35 -5.38
C LEU A 122 15.24 6.06 -5.41
N LEU A 123 16.48 6.13 -5.87
CA LEU A 123 17.42 5.01 -5.85
C LEU A 123 17.81 4.63 -4.42
N GLU A 124 18.12 5.63 -3.57
CA GLU A 124 18.37 5.40 -2.15
C GLU A 124 17.17 4.74 -1.45
N GLU A 125 15.95 5.18 -1.76
CA GLU A 125 14.75 4.58 -1.18
C GLU A 125 14.51 3.16 -1.68
N ALA A 126 14.87 2.85 -2.93
CA ALA A 126 14.82 1.49 -3.46
C ALA A 126 15.79 0.56 -2.71
N ASP A 127 17.04 1.01 -2.51
CA ASP A 127 18.06 0.26 -1.78
C ASP A 127 17.67 0.05 -0.31
N ARG A 128 17.18 1.11 0.35
CA ARG A 128 16.70 1.06 1.74
C ARG A 128 15.57 0.05 1.90
N LEU A 129 14.60 0.09 0.98
CA LEU A 129 13.44 -0.80 0.99
C LEU A 129 13.86 -2.27 0.78
N ALA A 130 14.78 -2.54 -0.14
CA ALA A 130 15.31 -3.88 -0.39
C ALA A 130 16.10 -4.44 0.81
N ALA A 131 16.89 -3.59 1.48
CA ALA A 131 17.76 -3.99 2.59
C ALA A 131 17.01 -4.20 3.92
N THR A 132 15.86 -3.57 4.11
CA THR A 132 15.11 -3.65 5.37
C THR A 132 14.32 -4.96 5.47
N LYS A 133 14.45 -5.67 6.59
CA LYS A 133 13.80 -6.96 6.87
C LYS A 133 13.19 -6.95 8.27
N GLN A 134 11.99 -6.40 8.40
CA GLN A 134 11.34 -6.15 9.69
C GLN A 134 10.06 -6.93 9.90
N ALA A 135 9.12 -6.92 8.95
CA ALA A 135 7.79 -7.51 9.14
C ALA A 135 7.26 -8.15 7.85
N LEU A 136 6.19 -8.93 7.97
CA LEU A 136 5.43 -9.42 6.82
C LEU A 136 4.63 -8.27 6.22
N VAL A 137 5.00 -7.90 4.99
CA VAL A 137 4.37 -6.86 4.18
C VAL A 137 3.51 -7.54 3.12
N HIS A 138 2.29 -7.04 2.94
CA HIS A 138 1.35 -7.44 1.89
C HIS A 138 1.85 -7.08 0.50
N GLY A 139 2.46 -5.91 0.37
CA GLY A 139 3.05 -5.42 -0.88
C GLY A 139 2.02 -4.96 -1.91
N ASP A 140 0.73 -4.86 -1.58
CA ASP A 140 -0.31 -4.24 -2.43
C ASP A 140 -1.49 -3.72 -1.58
N PHE A 141 -1.19 -3.26 -0.36
CA PHE A 141 -2.21 -2.85 0.60
C PHE A 141 -2.86 -1.53 0.18
N SER A 142 -3.88 -1.63 -0.68
CA SER A 142 -4.54 -0.51 -1.33
C SER A 142 -6.06 -0.66 -1.28
N PRO A 143 -6.85 0.42 -1.42
CA PRO A 143 -8.31 0.33 -1.31
C PRO A 143 -8.96 -0.61 -2.35
N LYS A 144 -8.28 -0.94 -3.46
CA LYS A 144 -8.79 -1.91 -4.44
C LYS A 144 -8.76 -3.35 -3.92
N ASN A 145 -7.89 -3.63 -2.95
CA ASN A 145 -7.63 -4.95 -2.39
C ASN A 145 -8.28 -5.11 -1.01
N LEU A 146 -9.15 -4.16 -0.64
CA LEU A 146 -9.87 -4.14 0.62
C LEU A 146 -11.37 -4.14 0.32
N LEU A 147 -12.04 -5.21 0.74
CA LEU A 147 -13.49 -5.32 0.66
C LEU A 147 -14.11 -5.00 2.00
N THR A 148 -15.19 -4.22 1.98
CA THR A 148 -15.88 -3.72 3.18
C THR A 148 -17.28 -4.30 3.23
N GLY A 149 -17.59 -5.05 4.29
CA GLY A 149 -18.91 -5.63 4.54
C GLY A 149 -19.45 -5.27 5.93
N PRO A 150 -20.64 -5.76 6.30
CA PRO A 150 -21.21 -5.55 7.62
C PRO A 150 -20.31 -6.11 8.74
N GLY A 151 -19.54 -5.24 9.38
CA GLY A 151 -18.70 -5.57 10.55
C GLY A 151 -17.35 -6.23 10.25
N ARG A 152 -16.96 -6.34 8.97
CA ARG A 152 -15.70 -6.97 8.55
C ARG A 152 -15.07 -6.21 7.38
N LEU A 153 -13.75 -6.08 7.42
CA LEU A 153 -12.92 -5.66 6.29
C LEU A 153 -12.07 -6.85 5.86
N VAL A 154 -12.04 -7.18 4.58
CA VAL A 154 -11.29 -8.34 4.04
C VAL A 154 -10.16 -7.86 3.15
N VAL A 155 -8.96 -8.35 3.46
CA VAL A 155 -7.72 -8.11 2.72
C VAL A 155 -7.54 -9.20 1.66
N LEU A 156 -7.24 -8.80 0.42
CA LEU A 156 -7.11 -9.67 -0.75
C LEU A 156 -5.82 -9.37 -1.53
N ASP A 157 -5.43 -10.24 -2.46
CA ASP A 157 -4.41 -9.96 -3.48
C ASP A 157 -3.01 -9.69 -2.87
N ALA A 158 -2.63 -10.56 -1.92
CA ALA A 158 -1.34 -10.55 -1.22
C ALA A 158 -0.22 -11.26 -1.99
N GLU A 159 -0.33 -11.32 -3.31
CA GLU A 159 0.63 -12.00 -4.21
C GLU A 159 2.02 -11.34 -4.27
N CYS A 160 2.15 -10.14 -3.73
CA CYS A 160 3.40 -9.41 -3.56
C CYS A 160 3.97 -9.54 -2.14
N GLY A 161 3.41 -10.43 -1.32
CA GLY A 161 3.81 -10.60 0.07
C GLY A 161 5.30 -10.91 0.19
N TRP A 162 6.00 -10.21 1.09
CA TRP A 162 7.43 -10.40 1.38
C TRP A 162 7.72 -10.08 2.84
N PHE A 163 8.83 -10.58 3.37
CA PHE A 163 9.37 -10.11 4.64
C PHE A 163 10.29 -8.92 4.40
N GLY A 164 9.88 -7.73 4.82
CA GLY A 164 10.53 -6.48 4.42
C GLY A 164 10.20 -5.28 5.30
N ASP A 165 10.20 -4.10 4.69
CA ASP A 165 9.90 -2.84 5.36
C ASP A 165 8.37 -2.57 5.45
N PRO A 166 7.78 -2.54 6.66
CA PRO A 166 6.35 -2.25 6.85
C PRO A 166 5.92 -0.87 6.36
N ALA A 167 6.86 0.07 6.16
CA ALA A 167 6.57 1.38 5.59
C ALA A 167 5.97 1.30 4.19
N PHE A 168 6.19 0.21 3.44
CA PHE A 168 5.63 0.07 2.10
C PHE A 168 4.10 0.08 2.12
N ASP A 169 3.47 -0.79 2.92
CA ASP A 169 2.01 -0.92 2.90
C ASP A 169 1.31 0.33 3.44
N THR A 170 1.85 0.95 4.50
CA THR A 170 1.32 2.19 5.03
C THR A 170 1.44 3.33 4.02
N ALA A 171 2.62 3.48 3.38
CA ALA A 171 2.84 4.48 2.36
C ALA A 171 1.95 4.24 1.13
N PHE A 172 1.74 2.99 0.75
CA PHE A 172 0.93 2.61 -0.41
C PHE A 172 -0.55 2.93 -0.20
N LEU A 173 -1.11 2.61 0.97
CA LEU A 173 -2.49 3.00 1.30
C LEU A 173 -2.64 4.51 1.39
N LEU A 174 -1.74 5.19 2.10
CA LEU A 174 -1.78 6.64 2.27
C LEU A 174 -1.64 7.37 0.93
N THR A 175 -0.79 6.89 0.02
CA THR A 175 -0.68 7.39 -1.37
C THR A 175 -2.05 7.38 -2.03
N HIS A 176 -2.79 6.27 -1.90
CA HIS A 176 -4.13 6.21 -2.46
C HIS A 176 -5.08 7.21 -1.81
N LEU A 177 -5.11 7.36 -0.49
CA LEU A 177 -5.98 8.36 0.17
C LEU A 177 -5.68 9.79 -0.30
N HIS A 178 -4.40 10.18 -0.39
CA HIS A 178 -3.99 11.48 -0.92
C HIS A 178 -4.46 11.69 -2.37
N LEU A 179 -4.28 10.68 -3.24
CA LEU A 179 -4.74 10.79 -4.63
C LEU A 179 -6.26 10.84 -4.75
N LYS A 180 -7.03 10.21 -3.85
CA LYS A 180 -8.49 10.32 -3.85
C LYS A 180 -8.95 11.71 -3.39
N ALA A 181 -8.15 12.39 -2.57
CA ALA A 181 -8.43 13.76 -2.15
C ALA A 181 -8.42 14.79 -3.30
N LEU A 182 -7.79 14.46 -4.44
CA LEU A 182 -7.85 15.28 -5.65
C LEU A 182 -9.23 15.24 -6.33
N ILE A 183 -10.05 14.23 -6.02
CA ILE A 183 -11.43 14.10 -6.50
C ILE A 183 -12.39 14.54 -5.40
N HIS A 184 -12.19 14.00 -4.19
CA HIS A 184 -13.03 14.24 -3.02
C HIS A 184 -12.17 14.71 -1.85
N PRO A 185 -12.02 16.03 -1.62
CA PRO A 185 -11.10 16.56 -0.60
C PRO A 185 -11.24 15.96 0.80
N GLY A 186 -12.46 15.53 1.17
CA GLY A 186 -12.73 14.85 2.44
C GLY A 186 -11.97 13.53 2.64
N ALA A 187 -11.41 12.93 1.60
CA ALA A 187 -10.56 11.73 1.74
C ALA A 187 -9.32 11.98 2.63
N MET A 188 -8.90 13.25 2.78
CA MET A 188 -7.82 13.60 3.71
C MET A 188 -8.18 13.39 5.18
N GLU A 189 -9.47 13.35 5.54
CA GLU A 189 -9.92 13.04 6.90
C GLU A 189 -9.69 11.57 7.27
N LEU A 190 -9.51 10.70 6.27
CA LEU A 190 -9.24 9.27 6.46
C LEU A 190 -7.78 8.97 6.79
N VAL A 191 -6.86 9.87 6.44
CA VAL A 191 -5.41 9.74 6.69
C VAL A 191 -5.09 9.56 8.18
N PRO A 192 -5.48 10.49 9.09
CA PRO A 192 -5.22 10.31 10.51
C PRO A 192 -5.97 9.10 11.08
N VAL A 193 -7.20 8.83 10.61
CA VAL A 193 -7.99 7.68 11.07
C VAL A 193 -7.28 6.35 10.80
N PHE A 194 -6.71 6.17 9.61
CA PHE A 194 -5.90 5.00 9.29
C PHE A 194 -4.60 4.96 10.13
N TRP A 195 -3.89 6.08 10.19
CA TRP A 195 -2.57 6.13 10.81
C TRP A 195 -2.60 5.91 12.32
N ASP A 196 -3.55 6.54 13.02
CA ASP A 196 -3.74 6.39 14.46
C ASP A 196 -4.09 4.93 14.81
N ALA A 197 -4.96 4.31 14.01
CA ALA A 197 -5.34 2.91 14.16
C ALA A 197 -4.16 1.95 13.90
N TYR A 198 -3.38 2.22 12.85
CA TYR A 198 -2.18 1.46 12.52
C TYR A 198 -1.13 1.52 13.64
N THR A 199 -0.78 2.73 14.06
CA THR A 199 0.25 2.94 15.09
C THR A 199 -0.14 2.34 16.43
N ALA A 200 -1.41 2.46 16.83
CA ALA A 200 -1.93 1.84 18.04
C ALA A 200 -1.85 0.31 18.02
N ALA A 201 -2.09 -0.31 16.86
CA ALA A 201 -2.06 -1.77 16.71
C ALA A 201 -0.65 -2.35 16.46
N CYS A 202 0.21 -1.62 15.74
CA CYS A 202 1.56 -2.07 15.37
C CYS A 202 2.55 -1.94 16.52
N GLY A 203 2.49 -0.84 17.29
CA GLY A 203 3.41 -0.59 18.40
C GLY A 203 4.83 -0.19 18.00
N HIS A 204 5.10 0.03 16.71
CA HIS A 204 6.39 0.48 16.18
C HIS A 204 6.26 1.82 15.46
N ASP A 205 7.20 2.74 15.72
CA ASP A 205 7.30 4.02 15.01
C ASP A 205 8.03 3.81 13.67
N ILE A 206 7.28 4.05 12.58
CA ILE A 206 7.77 3.99 11.21
C ILE A 206 7.31 5.22 10.41
N GLU A 207 6.98 6.34 11.07
CA GLU A 207 6.41 7.52 10.40
C GLU A 207 7.36 8.07 9.35
N ALA A 208 8.63 8.26 9.70
CA ALA A 208 9.62 8.89 8.82
C ALA A 208 9.82 8.10 7.52
N SER A 209 9.97 6.77 7.61
CA SER A 209 10.10 5.91 6.44
C SER A 209 8.81 5.85 5.63
N THR A 210 7.64 5.82 6.30
CA THR A 210 6.32 5.86 5.65
C THR A 210 6.15 7.14 4.83
N VAL A 211 6.45 8.31 5.41
CA VAL A 211 6.24 9.59 4.75
C VAL A 211 7.21 9.80 3.58
N ARG A 212 8.48 9.43 3.74
CA ARG A 212 9.45 9.49 2.63
C ARG A 212 8.99 8.62 1.46
N LEU A 213 8.60 7.37 1.74
CA LEU A 213 8.15 6.44 0.71
C LEU A 213 6.80 6.84 0.09
N LEU A 214 5.88 7.42 0.87
CA LEU A 214 4.62 7.97 0.37
C LEU A 214 4.87 9.03 -0.69
N LEU A 215 5.80 9.96 -0.46
CA LEU A 215 6.17 10.98 -1.45
C LEU A 215 6.74 10.35 -2.74
N CYS A 216 7.61 9.33 -2.61
CA CYS A 216 8.11 8.58 -3.76
C CYS A 216 6.98 7.88 -4.53
N LEU A 217 6.04 7.25 -3.83
CA LEU A 217 4.92 6.53 -4.43
C LEU A 217 3.89 7.46 -5.07
N LEU A 218 3.63 8.65 -4.51
CA LEU A 218 2.83 9.69 -5.17
C LEU A 218 3.40 10.04 -6.54
N LEU A 219 4.72 10.27 -6.62
CA LEU A 219 5.40 10.56 -7.88
C LEU A 219 5.34 9.36 -8.83
N ALA A 220 5.48 8.14 -8.31
CA ALA A 220 5.39 6.91 -9.08
C ALA A 220 3.98 6.64 -9.64
N ARG A 221 2.93 7.10 -8.96
CA ARG A 221 1.55 7.06 -9.48
C ARG A 221 1.28 8.11 -10.56
N VAL A 222 2.25 8.96 -10.89
CA VAL A 222 2.22 9.83 -12.07
C VAL A 222 3.20 9.32 -13.14
N HIS A 223 4.45 9.05 -12.76
CA HIS A 223 5.54 8.80 -13.70
C HIS A 223 6.01 7.34 -13.76
N GLY A 224 5.59 6.45 -12.87
CA GLY A 224 6.00 5.04 -12.83
C GLY A 224 5.29 4.16 -13.87
N LYS A 225 5.47 2.83 -13.79
CA LYS A 225 4.84 1.86 -14.72
C LYS A 225 3.32 1.70 -14.53
N SER A 226 2.79 2.18 -13.41
CA SER A 226 1.36 2.12 -13.07
C SER A 226 0.87 3.51 -12.64
N PRO A 227 0.59 4.43 -13.58
CA PRO A 227 0.00 5.72 -13.25
C PRO A 227 -1.45 5.54 -12.76
N ALA A 228 -1.93 6.44 -11.90
CA ALA A 228 -3.33 6.48 -11.48
C ALA A 228 -4.24 6.86 -12.66
N GLU A 229 -5.07 5.91 -13.11
CA GLU A 229 -5.87 6.04 -14.33
C GLU A 229 -6.93 7.15 -14.31
N TYR A 230 -7.25 7.67 -13.12
CA TYR A 230 -8.31 8.64 -12.90
C TYR A 230 -7.78 10.08 -12.73
N LEU A 231 -6.47 10.31 -12.85
CA LEU A 231 -5.89 11.66 -12.75
C LEU A 231 -5.81 12.33 -14.12
N ASP A 232 -6.28 13.56 -14.22
CA ASP A 232 -6.05 14.42 -15.38
C ASP A 232 -4.63 15.04 -15.36
N ALA A 233 -4.27 15.75 -16.44
CA ALA A 233 -2.95 16.36 -16.56
C ALA A 233 -2.67 17.44 -15.50
N ALA A 234 -3.68 18.20 -15.08
CA ALA A 234 -3.52 19.25 -14.08
C ALA A 234 -3.28 18.65 -12.68
N GLN A 235 -3.98 17.56 -12.36
CA GLN A 235 -3.79 16.78 -11.14
C GLN A 235 -2.42 16.08 -11.12
N GLN A 236 -1.97 15.53 -12.26
CA GLN A 236 -0.62 14.96 -12.38
C GLN A 236 0.49 16.00 -12.16
N ASP A 237 0.33 17.20 -12.74
CA ASP A 237 1.25 18.32 -12.53
C ASP A 237 1.25 18.79 -11.07
N PHE A 238 0.06 18.91 -10.45
CA PHE A 238 -0.07 19.21 -9.03
C PHE A 238 0.73 18.24 -8.16
N VAL A 239 0.54 16.93 -8.34
CA VAL A 239 1.24 15.90 -7.56
C VAL A 239 2.75 16.02 -7.75
N THR A 240 3.20 16.19 -8.99
CA THR A 240 4.63 16.33 -9.32
C THR A 240 5.23 17.52 -8.60
N ARG A 241 4.66 18.72 -8.73
CA ARG A 241 5.16 19.93 -8.06
C ARG A 241 5.10 19.82 -6.54
N PHE A 242 4.02 19.25 -6.00
CA PHE A 242 3.84 19.07 -4.56
C PHE A 242 4.94 18.17 -3.96
N VAL A 243 5.25 17.05 -4.63
CA VAL A 243 6.27 16.09 -4.19
C VAL A 243 7.67 16.68 -4.34
N LEU A 244 8.00 17.28 -5.50
CA LEU A 244 9.35 17.83 -5.73
C LEU A 244 9.74 18.90 -4.70
N ALA A 245 8.77 19.68 -4.22
CA ALA A 245 9.01 20.69 -3.19
C ALA A 245 9.29 20.12 -1.78
N ARG A 246 9.01 18.83 -1.53
CA ARG A 246 9.01 18.24 -0.17
C ARG A 246 9.88 17.00 -0.04
N LEU A 247 10.06 16.23 -1.11
CA LEU A 247 10.84 14.99 -1.07
C LEU A 247 12.29 15.16 -0.56
N PRO A 248 13.01 16.27 -0.84
CA PRO A 248 14.34 16.49 -0.27
C PRO A 248 14.37 16.64 1.26
N LYS A 249 13.26 17.08 1.86
CA LYS A 249 13.10 17.21 3.32
C LYS A 249 11.67 16.83 3.70
N PRO A 250 11.37 15.52 3.79
CA PRO A 250 10.02 15.05 4.10
C PRO A 250 9.55 15.61 5.45
N PRO A 251 8.32 16.14 5.53
CA PRO A 251 7.76 16.60 6.80
C PRO A 251 7.21 15.42 7.62
N THR A 252 6.61 15.68 8.78
CA THR A 252 5.77 14.68 9.48
C THR A 252 4.51 14.36 8.68
N LEU A 253 3.81 13.27 8.99
CA LEU A 253 2.57 12.92 8.28
C LEU A 253 1.47 13.97 8.50
N GLY A 254 1.39 14.52 9.72
CA GLY A 254 0.46 15.58 10.06
C GLY A 254 0.69 16.86 9.26
N GLU A 255 1.95 17.31 9.17
CA GLU A 255 2.35 18.46 8.36
C GLU A 255 2.13 18.21 6.87
N LEU A 256 2.42 17.01 6.37
CA LEU A 256 2.15 16.63 4.99
C LEU A 256 0.65 16.75 4.66
N GLY A 257 -0.20 16.18 5.52
CA GLY A 257 -1.65 16.22 5.35
C GLY A 257 -2.22 17.63 5.42
N ALA A 258 -1.70 18.47 6.33
CA ALA A 258 -2.07 19.88 6.40
C ALA A 258 -1.67 20.65 5.13
N ALA A 259 -0.44 20.43 4.64
CA ALA A 259 0.04 21.04 3.41
C ALA A 259 -0.76 20.59 2.19
N TRP A 260 -1.16 19.32 2.12
CA TRP A 260 -2.01 18.79 1.05
C TRP A 260 -3.38 19.48 1.04
N ARG A 261 -4.07 19.53 2.19
CA ARG A 261 -5.37 20.20 2.32
C ARG A 261 -5.30 21.68 1.92
N ALA A 262 -4.27 22.40 2.39
CA ALA A 262 -4.08 23.80 2.02
C ALA A 262 -3.87 23.97 0.51
N ALA A 263 -3.18 23.02 -0.14
CA ALA A 263 -2.95 23.07 -1.58
C ALA A 263 -4.18 22.70 -2.42
N LEU A 264 -5.19 22.02 -1.85
CA LEU A 264 -6.47 21.72 -2.51
C LEU A 264 -7.48 22.88 -2.46
N CYS A 265 -7.32 23.82 -1.52
CA CYS A 265 -8.16 25.01 -1.35
C CYS A 265 -7.35 26.28 -1.67
N PRO A 266 -7.13 26.60 -2.96
CA PRO A 266 -6.35 27.79 -3.36
C PRO A 266 -7.02 29.11 -3.02
#